data_AF-Q2FLB9-F1
#
_entry.id   AF-Q2FLB9-F1
#
_cell.length_a   1.000
_cell.length_b   1.000
_cell.length_c   1.000
_cell.angle_alpha   90.00
_cell.angle_beta   90.00
_cell.angle_gamma   90.00
#
_symmetry.space_group_name_H-M   'P 1'
#
loop_
_entity.id
_entity.type
_entity.pdbx_description
1 polymer ?
#
loop_
_entity_poly.entity_id
_entity_poly.type
_entity_poly.pdbx_seq_one_letter_code
_entity_poly.pdbx_strand_id
1 'polypeptide(L)'
;MPIPGHMSDPAYEMNRNVDRMLHLYHNRHYRIIHEEIRSMKWFIEDLTSSYRSVPSPLYDVIIDMGQKSPSFFDNLIQSRTPADLLERFRLSLYPFSFIPDMQDDWRLLILIHQLYADALARDMKGGRLAEGFCNPLKEIRLMLKNTLSSRN
;
A
#
# COMPACT_ATOMS: atom_id res chain seq x y z
N MET A 1 20.71 -27.61 24.10
CA MET A 1 20.14 -26.26 24.38
C MET A 1 21.27 -25.37 24.84
N PRO A 2 21.48 -24.18 24.25
CA PRO A 2 20.50 -23.08 24.13
C PRO A 2 20.30 -22.50 22.70
N ILE A 3 19.26 -21.65 22.53
CA ILE A 3 18.90 -20.76 21.38
C ILE A 3 18.41 -19.43 22.02
N PRO A 4 18.41 -18.24 21.40
CA PRO A 4 19.25 -17.62 20.36
C PRO A 4 19.87 -16.28 20.84
N GLY A 5 21.04 -15.91 20.31
CA GLY A 5 21.50 -14.52 20.31
C GLY A 5 20.93 -13.81 19.08
N HIS A 6 19.89 -13.00 19.24
CA HIS A 6 19.58 -11.93 18.27
C HIS A 6 20.72 -10.93 18.32
N MET A 7 21.78 -11.16 17.54
CA MET A 7 22.75 -10.12 17.24
C MET A 7 22.09 -9.21 16.20
N SER A 8 21.61 -8.06 16.65
CA SER A 8 21.40 -6.89 15.81
C SER A 8 22.74 -6.49 15.22
N ASP A 9 23.05 -7.02 14.03
CA ASP A 9 24.23 -6.61 13.27
C ASP A 9 24.04 -5.12 12.89
N PRO A 10 24.90 -4.20 13.37
CA PRO A 10 24.79 -2.78 13.04
C PRO A 10 24.88 -2.50 11.53
N ALA A 11 25.49 -3.40 10.75
CA ALA A 11 25.49 -3.33 9.29
C ALA A 11 24.11 -3.63 8.69
N TYR A 12 23.29 -4.44 9.37
CA TYR A 12 21.91 -4.72 8.98
C TYR A 12 21.00 -3.52 9.25
N GLU A 13 21.22 -2.79 10.35
CA GLU A 13 20.51 -1.53 10.65
C GLU A 13 20.99 -0.36 9.79
N MET A 14 22.28 -0.25 9.46
CA MET A 14 22.80 0.75 8.51
C MET A 14 22.26 0.60 7.07
N ASN A 15 21.71 -0.58 6.73
CA ASN A 15 21.12 -0.85 5.42
C ASN A 15 19.60 -0.62 5.35
N ARG A 16 18.92 -0.37 6.48
CA ARG A 16 17.48 -0.04 6.50
C ARG A 16 17.25 1.46 6.39
N ASN A 17 17.44 1.99 5.19
CA ASN A 17 17.11 3.38 4.88
C ASN A 17 16.16 3.44 3.69
N VAL A 18 14.92 3.87 3.95
CA VAL A 18 13.85 3.97 2.95
C VAL A 18 14.26 4.85 1.77
N ASP A 19 14.88 6.00 2.02
CA ASP A 19 15.27 6.94 0.96
C ASP A 19 16.36 6.37 0.04
N ARG A 20 17.33 5.63 0.61
CA ARG A 20 18.34 4.92 -0.18
C ARG A 20 17.72 3.82 -1.03
N MET A 21 16.79 3.05 -0.48
CA MET A 21 16.08 2.00 -1.22
C MET A 21 15.23 2.59 -2.35
N LEU A 22 14.59 3.74 -2.13
CA LEU A 22 13.87 4.46 -3.18
C LEU A 22 14.79 5.00 -4.27
N HIS A 23 16.00 5.43 -3.91
CA HIS A 23 17.03 5.81 -4.88
C HIS A 23 17.38 4.64 -5.81
N LEU A 24 17.50 3.42 -5.26
CA LEU A 24 17.70 2.21 -6.05
C LEU A 24 16.47 1.89 -6.92
N TYR A 25 15.27 1.96 -6.32
CA TYR A 25 13.99 1.68 -7.00
C TYR A 25 13.66 2.67 -8.14
N HIS A 26 14.09 3.93 -8.06
CA HIS A 26 13.87 4.89 -9.15
C HIS A 26 14.93 4.81 -10.24
N ASN A 27 16.03 4.11 -10.01
CA ASN A 27 17.11 4.02 -10.97
C ASN A 27 16.83 2.92 -12.01
N ARG A 28 16.69 3.34 -13.27
CA ARG A 28 16.41 2.45 -14.42
C ARG A 28 17.34 1.24 -14.56
N HIS A 29 18.59 1.35 -14.09
CA HIS A 29 19.58 0.29 -14.18
C HIS A 29 19.28 -0.88 -13.22
N TYR A 30 18.49 -0.63 -12.18
CA TYR A 30 18.11 -1.60 -11.16
C TYR A 30 16.69 -2.12 -11.33
N ARG A 31 16.08 -1.95 -12.52
CA ARG A 31 14.71 -2.41 -12.80
C ARG A 31 14.46 -3.88 -12.46
N ILE A 32 15.50 -4.72 -12.61
CA ILE A 32 15.41 -6.15 -12.31
C ILE A 32 15.17 -6.44 -10.82
N ILE A 33 15.64 -5.59 -9.91
CA ILE A 33 15.50 -5.78 -8.46
C ILE A 33 14.25 -5.09 -7.86
N HIS A 34 13.41 -4.45 -8.68
CA HIS A 34 12.27 -3.67 -8.18
C HIS A 34 11.24 -4.54 -7.47
N GLU A 35 11.05 -5.79 -7.92
CA GLU A 35 10.12 -6.71 -7.29
C GLU A 35 10.65 -7.19 -5.94
N GLU A 36 11.95 -7.51 -5.86
CA GLU A 36 12.64 -7.88 -4.63
C GLU A 36 12.62 -6.74 -3.62
N ILE A 37 12.83 -5.49 -4.06
CA ILE A 37 12.71 -4.32 -3.19
C ILE A 37 11.29 -4.23 -2.62
N ARG A 38 10.25 -4.36 -3.46
CA ARG A 38 8.85 -4.27 -3.00
C ARG A 38 8.43 -5.45 -2.12
N SER A 39 8.98 -6.64 -2.32
CA SER A 39 8.64 -7.82 -1.49
C SER A 39 9.27 -7.78 -0.09
N MET A 40 10.22 -6.87 0.17
CA MET A 40 10.78 -6.66 1.51
C MET A 40 9.73 -6.07 2.45
N LYS A 41 9.24 -6.90 3.38
CA LYS A 41 8.24 -6.50 4.38
C LYS A 41 8.66 -5.25 5.17
N TRP A 42 9.88 -5.22 5.69
CA TRP A 42 10.39 -4.07 6.46
C TRP A 42 10.37 -2.76 5.67
N PHE A 43 10.66 -2.83 4.37
CA PHE A 43 10.76 -1.64 3.53
C PHE A 43 9.38 -1.03 3.33
N ILE A 44 8.37 -1.84 2.95
CA ILE A 44 7.02 -1.32 2.81
C ILE A 44 6.48 -0.84 4.17
N GLU A 45 6.72 -1.58 5.26
CA GLU A 45 6.25 -1.16 6.59
C GLU A 45 6.83 0.18 7.07
N ASP A 46 8.11 0.45 6.79
CA ASP A 46 8.75 1.73 7.13
C ASP A 46 8.26 2.83 6.19
N LEU A 47 8.18 2.54 4.89
CA LEU A 47 7.67 3.40 3.83
C LEU A 47 6.24 3.90 4.11
N THR A 48 5.41 3.03 4.68
CA THR A 48 4.01 3.31 5.02
C THR A 48 3.80 3.50 6.52
N SER A 49 4.84 3.82 7.29
CA SER A 49 4.75 3.98 8.75
C SER A 49 3.63 4.94 9.20
N SER A 50 3.40 6.02 8.44
CA SER A 50 2.33 6.99 8.71
C SER A 50 0.91 6.45 8.44
N TYR A 51 0.78 5.35 7.70
CA TYR A 51 -0.51 4.68 7.50
C TYR A 51 -0.91 3.81 8.68
N ARG A 52 -0.04 3.58 9.68
CA ARG A 52 -0.41 2.80 10.89
C ARG A 52 -1.52 3.44 11.72
N SER A 53 -1.87 4.69 11.46
CA SER A 53 -3.03 5.36 12.07
C SER A 53 -4.37 4.83 11.57
N VAL A 54 -4.41 4.12 10.44
CA VAL A 54 -5.62 3.49 9.92
C VAL A 54 -5.89 2.17 10.65
N PRO A 55 -7.14 1.65 10.65
CA PRO A 55 -7.45 0.36 11.27
C PRO A 55 -6.54 -0.76 10.76
N SER A 56 -6.03 -1.61 11.66
CA SER A 56 -5.07 -2.69 11.32
C SER A 56 -5.46 -3.51 10.08
N PRO A 57 -6.71 -3.96 9.91
CA PRO A 57 -7.06 -4.74 8.72
C PRO A 57 -6.81 -3.97 7.41
N LEU A 58 -7.11 -2.66 7.39
CA LEU A 58 -6.86 -1.82 6.23
C LEU A 58 -5.36 -1.59 6.01
N TYR A 59 -4.60 -1.41 7.09
CA TYR A 59 -3.15 -1.27 6.99
C TYR A 59 -2.50 -2.49 6.35
N ASP A 60 -2.86 -3.70 6.80
CA ASP A 60 -2.34 -4.96 6.26
C ASP A 60 -2.67 -5.11 4.76
N VAL A 61 -3.88 -4.72 4.35
CA VAL A 61 -4.29 -4.71 2.94
C VAL A 61 -3.45 -3.72 2.12
N ILE A 62 -3.15 -2.53 2.63
CA ILE A 62 -2.31 -1.53 1.93
C ILE A 62 -0.90 -2.08 1.71
N ILE A 63 -0.32 -2.75 2.71
CA ILE A 63 0.98 -3.42 2.57
C ILE A 63 0.92 -4.44 1.43
N ASP A 64 -0.06 -5.34 1.47
CA ASP A 64 -0.21 -6.41 0.47
C ASP A 64 -0.41 -5.84 -0.95
N MET A 65 -1.18 -4.76 -1.08
CA MET A 65 -1.35 -4.04 -2.35
C MET A 65 -0.03 -3.45 -2.88
N GLY A 66 0.77 -2.81 -2.01
CA GLY A 66 2.07 -2.25 -2.38
C GLY A 66 3.08 -3.31 -2.83
N GLN A 67 3.04 -4.48 -2.21
CA GLN A 67 3.88 -5.61 -2.60
C GLN A 67 3.44 -6.18 -3.97
N LYS A 68 2.13 -6.28 -4.21
CA LYS A 68 1.58 -6.98 -5.39
C LYS A 68 1.44 -6.14 -6.65
N SER A 69 1.37 -4.81 -6.54
CA SER A 69 1.22 -3.90 -7.69
C SER A 69 2.27 -2.79 -7.67
N PRO A 70 3.16 -2.72 -8.67
CA PRO A 70 4.12 -1.62 -8.76
C PRO A 70 3.43 -0.27 -9.02
N SER A 71 2.34 -0.24 -9.79
CA SER A 71 1.62 1.02 -10.02
C SER A 71 0.93 1.54 -8.76
N PHE A 72 0.45 0.65 -7.88
CA PHE A 72 -0.10 1.05 -6.59
C PHE A 72 1.01 1.48 -5.64
N PHE A 73 2.13 0.76 -5.63
CA PHE A 73 3.32 1.12 -4.87
C PHE A 73 3.79 2.54 -5.19
N ASP A 74 3.82 2.95 -6.46
CA ASP A 74 4.18 4.30 -6.86
C ASP A 74 3.27 5.39 -6.24
N ASN A 75 1.99 5.08 -5.98
CA ASN A 75 1.10 6.00 -5.26
C ASN A 75 1.53 6.17 -3.79
N LEU A 76 1.96 5.09 -3.14
CA LEU A 76 2.47 5.11 -1.75
C LEU A 76 3.82 5.84 -1.66
N ILE A 77 4.66 5.76 -2.70
CA ILE A 77 5.89 6.56 -2.78
C ILE A 77 5.57 8.05 -2.75
N GLN A 78 4.61 8.46 -3.57
CA GLN A 78 4.28 9.86 -3.81
C GLN A 78 3.38 10.46 -2.74
N SER A 79 2.69 9.63 -1.96
CA SER A 79 1.76 10.04 -0.91
C SER A 79 2.08 9.20 0.33
N ARG A 80 2.91 9.75 1.22
CA ARG A 80 3.49 9.04 2.38
C ARG A 80 2.53 8.92 3.55
N THR A 81 1.47 9.72 3.55
CA THR A 81 0.44 9.72 4.58
C THR A 81 -0.95 9.50 3.97
N PRO A 82 -1.93 8.99 4.74
CA PRO A 82 -3.31 8.89 4.29
C PRO A 82 -3.90 10.24 3.84
N ALA A 83 -3.54 11.33 4.53
CA ALA A 83 -4.00 12.67 4.22
C ALA A 83 -3.47 13.16 2.86
N ASP A 84 -2.18 12.95 2.59
CA ASP A 84 -1.58 13.29 1.29
C ASP A 84 -2.26 12.53 0.15
N LEU A 85 -2.55 11.24 0.38
CA LEU A 85 -3.23 10.41 -0.61
C LEU A 85 -4.64 10.93 -0.90
N LEU A 86 -5.41 11.24 0.14
CA LEU A 86 -6.75 11.80 0.00
C LEU A 86 -6.75 13.14 -0.72
N GLU A 87 -5.84 14.05 -0.36
CA GLU A 87 -5.76 15.37 -1.00
C GLU A 87 -5.36 15.24 -2.47
N ARG A 88 -4.34 14.43 -2.77
CA ARG A 88 -3.86 14.20 -4.13
C ARG A 88 -4.95 13.67 -5.06
N PHE A 89 -5.83 12.82 -4.54
CA PHE A 89 -6.93 12.21 -5.29
C PHE A 89 -8.31 12.78 -4.92
N ARG A 90 -8.35 14.00 -4.35
CA ARG A 90 -9.60 14.64 -3.90
C ARG A 90 -10.66 14.73 -5.00
N LEU A 91 -10.25 14.99 -6.24
CA LEU A 91 -11.16 15.06 -7.39
C LEU A 91 -11.76 13.70 -7.76
N SER A 92 -11.01 12.61 -7.61
CA SER A 92 -11.52 11.24 -7.81
C SER A 92 -12.60 10.88 -6.78
N LEU A 93 -12.54 11.51 -5.60
CA LEU A 93 -13.51 11.34 -4.54
C LEU A 93 -14.73 12.28 -4.65
N TYR A 94 -14.69 13.30 -5.52
CA TYR A 94 -15.76 14.29 -5.65
C TYR A 94 -17.14 13.68 -5.93
N PRO A 95 -17.31 12.64 -6.77
CA PRO A 95 -18.63 12.03 -6.96
C PRO A 95 -19.24 11.45 -5.67
N PHE A 96 -18.40 11.07 -4.71
CA PHE A 96 -18.85 10.47 -3.46
C PHE A 96 -19.17 11.52 -2.38
N SER A 97 -18.79 12.79 -2.56
CA SER A 97 -19.15 13.85 -1.61
C SER A 97 -20.66 14.15 -1.60
N PHE A 98 -21.40 13.67 -2.59
CA PHE A 98 -22.86 13.82 -2.68
C PHE A 98 -23.63 12.69 -2.00
N ILE A 99 -22.94 11.66 -1.48
CA ILE A 99 -23.57 10.57 -0.75
C ILE A 99 -23.85 11.05 0.68
N PRO A 100 -25.13 11.15 1.11
CA PRO A 100 -25.45 11.53 2.49
C PRO A 100 -24.79 10.57 3.49
N ASP A 101 -24.33 11.09 4.63
CA ASP A 101 -23.75 10.32 5.74
C ASP A 101 -22.46 9.53 5.42
N MET A 102 -21.77 9.92 4.34
CA MET A 102 -20.45 9.39 4.02
C MET A 102 -19.41 9.90 5.02
N GLN A 103 -19.03 9.04 5.97
CA GLN A 103 -17.99 9.34 6.96
C GLN A 103 -16.59 9.32 6.34
N ASP A 104 -15.66 10.05 6.95
CA ASP A 104 -14.29 10.20 6.46
C ASP A 104 -13.55 8.85 6.32
N ASP A 105 -13.87 7.88 7.19
CA ASP A 105 -13.29 6.54 7.15
C ASP A 105 -13.60 5.77 5.85
N TRP A 106 -14.70 6.12 5.16
CA TRP A 106 -15.10 5.48 3.90
C TRP A 106 -14.35 6.05 2.71
N ARG A 107 -14.00 7.33 2.78
CA ARG A 107 -13.31 8.03 1.69
C ARG A 107 -11.99 7.34 1.38
N LEU A 108 -11.24 6.98 2.42
CA LEU A 108 -9.96 6.30 2.27
C LEU A 108 -10.13 4.87 1.74
N LEU A 109 -11.10 4.10 2.25
CA LEU A 109 -11.38 2.75 1.77
C LEU A 109 -11.79 2.71 0.29
N ILE A 110 -12.71 3.59 -0.11
CA ILE A 110 -13.16 3.72 -1.50
C ILE A 110 -11.97 4.12 -2.38
N LEU A 111 -11.20 5.12 -1.95
CA LEU A 111 -10.05 5.59 -2.71
C LEU A 111 -9.02 4.48 -2.92
N ILE A 112 -8.61 3.77 -1.86
CA ILE A 112 -7.64 2.68 -1.96
C ILE A 112 -8.15 1.58 -2.89
N HIS A 113 -9.44 1.21 -2.80
CA HIS A 113 -10.06 0.23 -3.68
C HIS A 113 -9.96 0.66 -5.16
N GLN A 114 -10.32 1.90 -5.47
CA GLN A 114 -10.27 2.45 -6.83
C GLN A 114 -8.84 2.52 -7.36
N LEU A 115 -7.92 3.08 -6.57
CA LEU A 115 -6.51 3.21 -6.95
C LEU A 115 -5.86 1.85 -7.21
N TYR A 116 -6.18 0.85 -6.40
CA TYR A 116 -5.66 -0.50 -6.61
C TYR A 116 -6.26 -1.16 -7.85
N ALA A 117 -7.56 -1.04 -8.08
CA ALA A 117 -8.19 -1.55 -9.30
C ALA A 117 -7.59 -0.92 -10.58
N ASP A 118 -7.38 0.40 -10.59
CA ASP A 118 -6.75 1.11 -11.70
C ASP A 118 -5.27 0.74 -11.86
N ALA A 119 -4.57 0.50 -10.76
CA ALA A 119 -3.18 0.03 -10.77
C ALA A 119 -3.06 -1.37 -11.39
N LEU A 120 -3.96 -2.30 -11.04
CA LEU A 120 -4.00 -3.63 -11.63
C LEU A 120 -4.20 -3.58 -13.14
N ALA A 121 -5.15 -2.77 -13.63
CA ALA A 121 -5.39 -2.63 -15.06
C ALA A 121 -4.12 -2.16 -15.81
N ARG A 122 -3.35 -1.24 -15.22
CA ARG A 122 -2.06 -0.78 -15.76
C ARG A 122 -0.98 -1.85 -15.70
N ASP A 123 -0.91 -2.59 -14.60
CA ASP A 123 0.14 -3.60 -14.39
C ASP A 123 -0.10 -4.89 -15.15
N MET A 124 -1.36 -5.26 -15.42
CA MET A 124 -1.73 -6.36 -16.33
C MET A 124 -1.18 -6.11 -17.73
N LYS A 125 -1.29 -4.88 -18.24
CA LYS A 125 -0.73 -4.50 -19.56
C LYS A 125 0.79 -4.68 -19.61
N GLY A 126 1.47 -4.55 -18.47
CA GLY A 126 2.92 -4.70 -18.35
C GLY A 126 3.41 -6.08 -17.93
N GLY A 127 2.51 -7.01 -17.55
CA GLY A 127 2.89 -8.32 -17.00
C GLY A 127 3.64 -8.25 -15.67
N ARG A 128 3.38 -7.24 -14.82
CA ARG A 128 4.18 -6.94 -13.60
C ARG A 128 3.47 -7.26 -12.29
N LEU A 129 2.43 -8.10 -12.35
CA LEU A 129 1.62 -8.45 -11.19
C LEU A 129 2.21 -9.66 -10.47
N ALA A 130 2.34 -9.55 -9.15
CA ALA A 130 2.74 -10.68 -8.32
C ALA A 130 1.57 -11.68 -8.16
N GLU A 131 1.90 -12.88 -7.69
CA GLU A 131 0.90 -13.92 -7.40
C GLU A 131 -0.15 -13.43 -6.39
N GLY A 132 -1.42 -13.80 -6.61
CA GLY A 132 -2.50 -13.44 -5.70
C GLY A 132 -2.85 -11.95 -5.69
N PHE A 133 -2.50 -11.19 -6.75
CA PHE A 133 -2.80 -9.76 -6.88
C PHE A 133 -4.29 -9.39 -6.70
N CYS A 134 -5.22 -10.32 -6.92
CA CYS A 134 -6.65 -10.09 -6.72
C CYS A 134 -7.10 -10.17 -5.24
N ASN A 135 -6.30 -10.77 -4.34
CA ASN A 135 -6.71 -11.00 -2.94
C ASN A 135 -6.97 -9.70 -2.16
N PRO A 136 -6.08 -8.67 -2.20
CA PRO A 136 -6.35 -7.40 -1.53
C PRO A 136 -7.67 -6.75 -1.96
N LEU A 137 -8.04 -6.94 -3.23
CA LEU A 137 -9.26 -6.40 -3.83
C LEU A 137 -10.52 -7.08 -3.28
N LYS A 138 -10.42 -8.37 -2.92
CA LYS A 138 -11.50 -9.09 -2.23
C LYS A 138 -11.62 -8.62 -0.78
N GLU A 139 -10.50 -8.46 -0.08
CA GLU A 139 -10.45 -8.06 1.32
C GLU A 139 -11.04 -6.66 1.52
N ILE A 140 -10.63 -5.67 0.72
CA ILE A 140 -11.17 -4.32 0.83
C ILE A 140 -12.67 -4.24 0.49
N ARG A 141 -13.16 -5.09 -0.43
CA ARG A 141 -14.59 -5.20 -0.74
C ARG A 141 -15.39 -5.77 0.44
N LEU A 142 -14.83 -6.75 1.14
CA LEU A 142 -15.44 -7.30 2.37
C LEU A 142 -15.49 -6.25 3.47
N MET A 143 -14.43 -5.47 3.65
CA MET A 143 -14.42 -4.35 4.60
C MET A 143 -15.51 -3.34 4.28
N LEU A 144 -15.57 -2.86 3.03
CA LEU A 144 -16.62 -1.94 2.56
C LEU A 144 -18.02 -2.49 2.84
N LYS A 145 -18.26 -3.77 2.52
CA LYS A 145 -19.55 -4.43 2.76
C LYS A 145 -19.89 -4.48 4.25
N ASN A 146 -18.94 -4.83 5.11
CA ASN A 146 -19.17 -4.93 6.56
C ASN A 146 -19.46 -3.55 7.16
N THR A 147 -18.74 -2.52 6.72
CA THR A 147 -19.01 -1.13 7.15
C THR A 147 -20.40 -0.67 6.71
N LEU A 148 -20.84 -1.03 5.49
CA LEU A 148 -22.20 -0.79 5.00
C LEU A 148 -23.27 -1.54 5.80
N SER A 149 -23.06 -2.83 6.09
CA SER A 149 -24.04 -3.69 6.76
C SER A 149 -24.16 -3.44 8.26
N SER A 150 -23.11 -2.97 8.94
CA SER A 150 -23.14 -2.63 10.38
C SER A 150 -24.06 -1.46 10.75
N ARG A 151 -24.75 -0.86 9.78
CA ARG A 151 -25.62 0.32 9.94
C ARG A 151 -27.11 0.05 9.69
N ASN A 152 -27.48 -1.15 9.24
CA ASN A 152 -28.86 -1.60 9.12
C ASN A 152 -29.22 -2.51 10.31
#